data_AF-A0A2V8V1Q9-F1
#
_entry.id   AF-A0A2V8V1Q9-F1
#
_cell.length_a   1.000
_cell.length_b   1.000
_cell.length_c   1.000
_cell.angle_alpha   90.00
_cell.angle_beta   90.00
_cell.angle_gamma   90.00
#
_symmetry.space_group_name_H-M   'P 1'
#
loop_
_entity.id
_entity.type
_entity.pdbx_description
1 polymer ?
#
loop_
_entity_poly.entity_id
_entity_poly.type
_entity_poly.pdbx_seq_one_letter_code
_entity_poly.pdbx_strand_id
1 'polypeptide(L)'
;MANPNKRTFAEPKAYLNFARQYHQAAEELAGSKSRVTDARYFLYFHATELLLKAYLRAQGKEPWSHGLSKLLQECSDLGLTIDSEDKYGLQNIVSLLESGNEDMGFRYFTLKSDWIPEMGWTREFVGHLMQAVTAVVDPNGDSTKPGAAVKLVVMTGKPVPA
;
A
#
# COMPACT_ATOMS: atom_id res chain seq x y z
N MET A 1 -11.52 -33.68 7.22
CA MET A 1 -12.15 -32.97 6.09
C MET A 1 -12.01 -31.47 6.34
N ALA A 2 -11.30 -30.74 5.47
CA ALA A 2 -11.13 -29.30 5.61
C ALA A 2 -12.40 -28.58 5.09
N ASN A 3 -12.90 -27.61 5.86
CA ASN A 3 -14.08 -26.82 5.50
C ASN A 3 -13.77 -25.92 4.28
N PRO A 4 -14.45 -26.08 3.12
CA PRO A 4 -14.16 -25.32 1.91
C PRO A 4 -14.47 -23.82 2.01
N ASN A 5 -15.13 -23.37 3.08
CA ASN A 5 -15.46 -21.96 3.33
C ASN A 5 -14.50 -21.23 4.28
N LYS A 6 -13.40 -21.87 4.71
CA LYS A 6 -12.37 -21.15 5.48
C LYS A 6 -11.59 -20.28 4.51
N ARG A 7 -11.98 -19.00 4.36
CA ARG A 7 -11.16 -18.01 3.65
C ARG A 7 -9.78 -18.03 4.30
N THR A 8 -8.80 -18.56 3.60
CA THR A 8 -7.39 -18.45 4.01
C THR A 8 -7.02 -16.99 3.86
N PHE A 9 -6.96 -16.30 4.98
CA PHE A 9 -6.55 -14.92 5.00
C PHE A 9 -5.08 -14.83 4.60
N ALA A 10 -4.75 -13.85 3.75
CA ALA A 10 -3.37 -13.68 3.32
C ALA A 10 -2.48 -13.26 4.50
N GLU A 11 -1.30 -13.87 4.58
CA GLU A 11 -0.30 -13.58 5.59
C GLU A 11 0.18 -12.12 5.53
N PRO A 12 0.62 -11.50 6.64
CA PRO A 12 1.13 -10.13 6.67
C PRO A 12 2.18 -9.87 5.57
N LYS A 13 3.08 -10.83 5.36
CA LYS A 13 4.15 -10.77 4.36
C LYS A 13 3.62 -10.69 2.92
N ALA A 14 2.46 -11.27 2.62
CA ALA A 14 1.85 -11.16 1.29
C ALA A 14 1.40 -9.73 0.99
N TYR A 15 0.84 -9.02 1.98
CA TYR A 15 0.47 -7.62 1.86
C TYR A 15 1.70 -6.74 1.68
N LEU A 16 2.74 -6.95 2.49
CA LEU A 16 4.02 -6.24 2.36
C LEU A 16 4.63 -6.41 0.97
N ASN A 17 4.63 -7.63 0.44
CA ASN A 17 5.18 -7.91 -0.88
C ASN A 17 4.38 -7.23 -2.02
N PHE A 18 3.06 -7.18 -1.92
CA PHE A 18 2.25 -6.41 -2.88
C PHE A 18 2.47 -4.91 -2.76
N ALA A 19 2.63 -4.39 -1.54
CA ALA A 19 2.96 -2.98 -1.32
C ALA A 19 4.30 -2.61 -1.98
N ARG A 20 5.31 -3.48 -1.85
CA ARG A 20 6.61 -3.31 -2.53
C ARG A 20 6.47 -3.24 -4.05
N GLN A 21 5.63 -4.09 -4.63
CA GLN A 21 5.37 -4.07 -6.08
C GLN A 21 4.71 -2.76 -6.53
N TYR A 22 3.71 -2.25 -5.80
CA TYR A 22 3.09 -0.96 -6.14
C TYR A 22 4.05 0.22 -5.96
N HIS A 23 4.83 0.23 -4.87
CA HIS A 23 5.86 1.23 -4.68
C HIS A 23 6.87 1.21 -5.83
N GLN A 24 7.42 0.03 -6.17
CA GLN A 24 8.36 -0.10 -7.29
C GLN A 24 7.76 0.38 -8.62
N ALA A 25 6.51 0.01 -8.92
CA ALA A 25 5.83 0.49 -10.12
C ALA A 25 5.68 2.02 -10.15
N ALA A 26 5.42 2.66 -9.00
CA ALA A 26 5.34 4.11 -8.91
C ALA A 26 6.70 4.78 -9.18
N GLU A 27 7.80 4.17 -8.72
CA GLU A 27 9.17 4.61 -8.98
C GLU A 27 9.55 4.44 -10.47
N GLU A 28 9.19 3.32 -11.09
CA GLU A 28 9.44 3.07 -12.51
C GLU A 28 8.69 4.09 -13.39
N LEU A 29 7.46 4.44 -13.04
CA LEU A 29 6.71 5.50 -13.73
C LEU A 29 7.35 6.87 -13.58
N ALA A 30 8.00 7.17 -12.45
CA ALA A 30 8.70 8.44 -12.23
C ALA A 30 9.86 8.64 -13.22
N GLY A 31 10.54 7.56 -13.61
CA GLY A 31 11.62 7.59 -14.61
C GLY A 31 11.14 7.56 -16.07
N SER A 32 9.84 7.39 -16.30
CA SER A 32 9.27 7.30 -17.65
C SER A 32 8.97 8.68 -18.25
N LYS A 33 8.92 8.79 -19.58
CA LYS A 33 8.45 10.01 -20.28
C LYS A 33 6.92 10.22 -20.20
N SER A 34 6.22 9.36 -19.46
CA SER A 34 4.76 9.35 -19.38
C SER A 34 4.25 10.45 -18.46
N ARG A 35 3.14 11.09 -18.85
CA ARG A 35 2.47 12.16 -18.06
C ARG A 35 1.37 11.63 -17.13
N VAL A 36 1.41 10.36 -16.74
CA VAL A 36 0.39 9.73 -15.88
C VAL A 36 0.69 9.94 -14.39
N THR A 37 0.76 11.21 -13.96
CA THR A 37 1.01 11.58 -12.56
C THR A 37 -0.01 10.94 -11.61
N ASP A 38 -1.28 10.92 -11.98
CA ASP A 38 -2.36 10.36 -11.14
C ASP A 38 -2.20 8.85 -10.93
N ALA A 39 -1.66 8.14 -11.92
CA ALA A 39 -1.35 6.72 -11.78
C ALA A 39 -0.27 6.47 -10.71
N ARG A 40 0.66 7.40 -10.50
CA ARG A 40 1.65 7.31 -9.42
C ARG A 40 1.00 7.53 -8.06
N TYR A 41 0.11 8.51 -7.92
CA TYR A 41 -0.66 8.68 -6.68
C TYR A 41 -1.53 7.47 -6.37
N PHE A 42 -2.18 6.88 -7.39
CA PHE A 42 -2.94 5.63 -7.24
C PHE A 42 -2.07 4.48 -6.70
N LEU A 43 -0.86 4.31 -7.24
CA LEU A 43 0.06 3.27 -6.79
C LEU A 43 0.57 3.53 -5.36
N TYR A 44 0.93 4.77 -5.03
CA TYR A 44 1.33 5.13 -3.67
C TYR A 44 0.18 5.01 -2.66
N PHE A 45 -1.05 5.33 -3.05
CA PHE A 45 -2.25 5.10 -2.22
C PHE A 45 -2.36 3.62 -1.85
N HIS A 46 -2.30 2.73 -2.84
CA HIS A 46 -2.46 1.30 -2.57
C HIS A 46 -1.24 0.67 -1.90
N ALA A 47 -0.03 1.17 -2.15
CA ALA A 47 1.14 0.78 -1.38
C ALA A 47 0.92 1.14 0.12
N THR A 48 0.46 2.36 0.40
CA THR A 48 0.15 2.82 1.77
C THR A 48 -0.93 1.94 2.43
N GLU A 49 -2.04 1.70 1.73
CA GLU A 49 -3.14 0.86 2.22
C GLU A 49 -2.64 -0.54 2.64
N LEU A 50 -1.84 -1.15 1.77
CA LEU A 50 -1.33 -2.51 1.99
C LEU A 50 -0.26 -2.56 3.09
N LEU A 51 0.55 -1.52 3.26
CA LEU A 51 1.52 -1.44 4.35
C LEU A 51 0.83 -1.36 5.71
N LEU A 52 -0.16 -0.50 5.85
CA LEU A 52 -0.94 -0.40 7.07
C LEU A 52 -1.67 -1.72 7.37
N LYS A 53 -2.24 -2.36 6.34
CA LYS A 53 -2.86 -3.69 6.48
C LYS A 53 -1.87 -4.78 6.87
N ALA A 54 -0.65 -4.75 6.32
CA ALA A 54 0.42 -5.69 6.68
C ALA A 54 0.79 -5.54 8.15
N TYR A 55 0.96 -4.31 8.65
CA TYR A 55 1.24 -4.04 10.05
C TYR A 55 0.13 -4.57 10.96
N LEU A 56 -1.13 -4.19 10.70
CA LEU A 56 -2.28 -4.63 11.50
C LEU A 56 -2.38 -6.17 11.54
N ARG A 57 -2.13 -6.85 10.43
CA ARG A 57 -2.12 -8.31 10.38
C ARG A 57 -0.96 -8.92 11.18
N ALA A 58 0.22 -8.31 11.17
CA ALA A 58 1.33 -8.75 12.02
C ALA A 58 1.01 -8.61 13.52
N GLN A 59 0.12 -7.67 13.89
CA GLN A 59 -0.43 -7.52 15.23
C GLN A 59 -1.66 -8.40 15.50
N GLY A 60 -1.97 -9.36 14.62
CA GLY A 60 -3.11 -10.29 14.78
C GLY A 60 -4.48 -9.66 14.53
N LYS A 61 -4.56 -8.50 13.87
CA LYS A 61 -5.82 -7.84 13.49
C LYS A 61 -6.24 -8.23 12.08
N GLU A 62 -7.55 -8.14 11.80
CA GLU A 62 -8.13 -8.35 10.47
C GLU A 62 -8.72 -7.05 9.91
N PRO A 63 -7.92 -6.22 9.21
CA PRO A 63 -8.39 -4.95 8.68
C PRO A 63 -9.27 -5.13 7.44
N TRP A 64 -10.50 -4.61 7.51
CA TRP A 64 -11.46 -4.60 6.39
C TRP A 64 -11.66 -3.22 5.75
N SER A 65 -11.22 -2.15 6.41
CA SER A 65 -11.33 -0.78 5.91
C SER A 65 -10.44 -0.56 4.68
N HIS A 66 -10.88 0.30 3.77
CA HIS A 66 -10.05 0.87 2.70
C HIS A 66 -9.56 2.30 3.03
N GLY A 67 -10.11 2.91 4.08
CA GLY A 67 -9.76 4.27 4.47
C GLY A 67 -8.40 4.34 5.15
N LEU A 68 -7.48 5.11 4.57
CA LEU A 68 -6.11 5.25 5.04
C LEU A 68 -6.06 5.90 6.42
N SER A 69 -6.84 6.95 6.68
CA SER A 69 -6.83 7.66 7.96
C SER A 69 -7.21 6.72 9.12
N LYS A 70 -8.23 5.88 8.91
CA LYS A 70 -8.66 4.88 9.89
C LYS A 70 -7.59 3.82 10.11
N LEU A 71 -7.01 3.28 9.03
CA LEU A 71 -5.95 2.28 9.11
C LEU A 71 -4.71 2.83 9.83
N LEU A 72 -4.31 4.08 9.55
CA LEU A 72 -3.17 4.73 10.19
C LEU A 72 -3.43 4.92 11.69
N GLN A 73 -4.64 5.35 12.06
CA GLN A 73 -5.01 5.50 13.47
C GLN A 73 -4.91 4.16 14.20
N GLU A 74 -5.50 3.09 13.64
CA GLU A 74 -5.42 1.75 14.24
C GLU A 74 -3.98 1.25 14.37
N CYS A 75 -3.11 1.54 13.39
CA CYS A 75 -1.69 1.20 13.48
C CYS A 75 -0.97 2.01 14.57
N SER A 76 -1.28 3.31 14.67
CA SER A 76 -0.68 4.23 15.64
C SER A 76 -1.06 3.83 17.08
N ASP A 77 -2.32 3.45 17.30
CA ASP A 77 -2.81 2.94 18.59
C ASP A 77 -2.10 1.65 19.02
N LEU A 78 -1.56 0.90 18.05
CA LEU A 78 -0.76 -0.31 18.24
C LEU A 78 0.76 -0.04 18.21
N GLY A 79 1.18 1.22 18.28
CA GLY A 79 2.58 1.62 18.42
C GLY A 79 3.37 1.72 17.12
N LEU A 80 2.73 1.73 15.94
CA LEU A 80 3.44 2.04 14.70
C LEU A 80 4.04 3.43 14.81
N THR A 81 5.36 3.52 14.62
CA THR A 81 6.09 4.78 14.63
C THR A 81 6.80 4.91 13.29
N ILE A 82 6.52 5.99 12.56
CA ILE A 82 7.18 6.38 11.32
C ILE A 82 7.91 7.67 11.71
N ASP A 83 9.25 7.65 11.67
CA ASP A 83 10.21 8.63 12.25
C ASP A 83 9.65 9.84 13.03
N SER A 84 10.19 10.00 14.24
CA SER A 84 9.58 10.60 15.43
C SER A 84 9.25 12.10 15.42
N GLU A 85 9.48 12.85 14.34
CA GLU A 85 9.44 14.32 14.40
C GLU A 85 8.16 14.99 13.86
N ASP A 86 7.33 14.33 13.04
CA ASP A 86 6.16 15.01 12.45
C ASP A 86 4.87 14.18 12.44
N LYS A 87 4.24 14.03 13.61
CA LYS A 87 2.91 13.39 13.73
C LYS A 87 1.84 14.10 12.91
N TYR A 88 1.93 15.41 12.72
CA TYR A 88 0.93 16.18 11.99
C TYR A 88 1.09 16.02 10.47
N GLY A 89 2.32 16.00 9.96
CA GLY A 89 2.62 15.71 8.56
C GLY A 89 2.14 14.33 8.13
N LEU A 90 2.28 13.31 8.97
CA LEU A 90 1.79 11.95 8.69
C LEU A 90 0.26 11.91 8.51
N GLN A 91 -0.49 12.56 9.41
CA GLN A 91 -1.95 12.59 9.29
C GLN A 91 -2.40 13.43 8.08
N ASN A 92 -1.72 14.55 7.82
CA ASN A 92 -2.06 15.43 6.70
C ASN A 92 -1.84 14.74 5.36
N ILE A 93 -0.69 14.08 5.16
CA ILE A 93 -0.41 13.43 3.89
C ILE A 93 -1.35 12.25 3.64
N VAL A 94 -1.67 11.48 4.69
CA VAL A 94 -2.63 10.39 4.60
C VAL A 94 -4.03 10.90 4.26
N SER A 95 -4.47 11.99 4.89
CA SER A 95 -5.76 12.61 4.60
C SER A 95 -5.84 13.14 3.16
N LEU A 96 -4.79 13.80 2.68
CA LEU A 96 -4.73 14.30 1.30
C LEU A 96 -4.71 13.15 0.28
N LEU A 97 -3.93 12.10 0.53
CA LEU A 97 -3.86 10.93 -0.35
C LEU A 97 -5.18 10.15 -0.36
N GLU A 98 -5.85 10.06 0.79
CA GLU A 98 -7.19 9.46 0.91
C GLU A 98 -8.23 10.25 0.14
N SER A 99 -8.28 11.57 0.32
CA SER A 99 -9.20 12.45 -0.39
C SER A 99 -9.00 12.41 -1.90
N GLY A 100 -7.74 12.38 -2.37
CA GLY A 100 -7.44 12.30 -3.80
C GLY A 100 -7.86 10.98 -4.45
N ASN A 101 -7.96 9.88 -3.70
CA ASN A 101 -8.47 8.60 -4.22
C ASN A 101 -9.96 8.37 -3.92
N GLU A 102 -10.62 9.27 -3.20
CA GLU A 102 -12.05 9.19 -2.95
C GLU A 102 -12.82 9.19 -4.28
N ASP A 103 -13.87 8.38 -4.38
CA ASP A 103 -14.59 8.10 -5.63
C ASP A 103 -13.67 7.81 -6.82
N MET A 104 -12.52 7.18 -6.53
CA MET A 104 -11.54 6.75 -7.52
C MET A 104 -10.89 7.93 -8.27
N GLY A 105 -10.73 9.09 -7.62
CA GLY A 105 -10.22 10.33 -8.21
C GLY A 105 -8.83 10.23 -8.88
N PHE A 106 -7.93 9.37 -8.42
CA PHE A 106 -6.65 9.14 -9.12
C PHE A 106 -6.77 8.28 -10.40
N ARG A 107 -7.97 7.75 -10.69
CA ARG A 107 -8.25 6.93 -11.88
C ARG A 107 -9.19 7.61 -12.87
N TYR A 108 -10.03 8.51 -12.38
CA TYR A 108 -11.04 9.20 -13.19
C TYR A 108 -11.04 10.70 -12.90
N PHE A 109 -11.79 11.47 -13.69
CA PHE A 109 -11.94 12.92 -13.57
C PHE A 109 -12.82 13.35 -12.37
N THR A 110 -12.72 12.64 -11.24
CA THR A 110 -13.61 12.73 -10.08
C THR A 110 -12.90 13.18 -8.80
N LEU A 111 -11.74 13.82 -8.92
CA LEU A 111 -11.05 14.39 -7.76
C LEU A 111 -12.00 15.28 -6.96
N LYS A 112 -12.26 14.88 -5.71
CA LYS A 112 -13.17 15.60 -4.80
C LYS A 112 -12.54 16.86 -4.20
N SER A 113 -11.22 16.91 -4.15
CA SER A 113 -10.43 18.01 -3.64
C SER A 113 -9.43 18.45 -4.71
N ASP A 114 -9.29 19.76 -4.90
CA ASP A 114 -8.23 20.36 -5.72
C ASP A 114 -6.86 20.30 -5.03
N TRP A 115 -6.81 19.82 -3.79
CA TRP A 115 -5.61 19.68 -2.98
C TRP A 115 -5.15 18.21 -2.96
N ILE A 116 -3.98 17.96 -3.54
CA ILE A 116 -3.27 16.69 -3.50
C ILE A 116 -1.89 16.91 -2.84
N PRO A 117 -1.32 15.91 -2.15
CA PRO A 117 -0.02 16.07 -1.53
C PRO A 117 1.05 16.19 -2.62
N GLU A 118 2.13 16.92 -2.35
CA GLU A 118 3.26 16.99 -3.28
C GLU A 118 3.86 15.58 -3.48
N MET A 119 4.31 15.28 -4.70
CA MET A 119 4.72 13.93 -5.10
C MET A 119 6.00 13.46 -4.40
N GLY A 120 6.99 14.34 -4.24
CA GLY A 120 8.19 14.08 -3.45
C GLY A 120 7.85 13.76 -1.99
N TRP A 121 6.99 14.58 -1.37
CA TRP A 121 6.50 14.32 -0.01
C TRP A 121 5.78 12.97 0.09
N THR A 122 4.94 12.64 -0.89
CA THR A 122 4.25 11.34 -0.98
C THR A 122 5.23 10.18 -1.04
N ARG A 123 6.23 10.28 -1.91
CA ARG A 123 7.28 9.28 -2.09
C ARG A 123 8.07 9.04 -0.81
N GLU A 124 8.53 10.11 -0.15
CA GLU A 124 9.29 10.02 1.10
C GLU A 124 8.47 9.36 2.21
N PHE A 125 7.21 9.79 2.38
CA PHE A 125 6.29 9.20 3.35
C PHE A 125 6.10 7.70 3.13
N VAL A 126 5.77 7.27 1.91
CA VAL A 126 5.56 5.85 1.62
C VAL A 126 6.86 5.05 1.83
N GLY A 127 8.02 5.64 1.50
CA GLY A 127 9.33 5.07 1.79
C GLY A 127 9.57 4.83 3.27
N HIS A 128 9.32 5.83 4.13
CA HIS A 128 9.46 5.68 5.59
C HIS A 128 8.47 4.67 6.17
N LEU A 129 7.21 4.68 5.71
CA LEU A 129 6.21 3.69 6.10
C LEU A 129 6.64 2.27 5.71
N MET A 130 7.17 2.10 4.50
CA MET A 130 7.69 0.81 4.00
C MET A 130 8.80 0.26 4.91
N GLN A 131 9.72 1.13 5.35
CA GLN A 131 10.80 0.76 6.27
C GLN A 131 10.25 0.33 7.62
N ALA A 132 9.39 1.16 8.23
CA ALA A 132 8.79 0.89 9.54
C ALA A 132 8.01 -0.45 9.56
N VAL A 133 7.19 -0.69 8.53
CA VAL A 133 6.40 -1.92 8.42
C VAL A 133 7.28 -3.13 8.11
N THR A 134 8.32 -2.98 7.28
CA THR A 134 9.27 -4.07 6.99
C THR A 134 9.98 -4.54 8.26
N ALA A 135 10.41 -3.62 9.12
CA ALA A 135 11.08 -3.97 10.39
C ALA A 135 10.22 -4.87 11.30
N VAL A 136 8.89 -4.78 11.19
CA VAL A 136 7.96 -5.58 12.01
C VAL A 136 7.54 -6.87 11.30
N VAL A 137 7.24 -6.80 10.00
CA VAL A 137 6.64 -7.91 9.24
C VAL A 137 7.70 -8.87 8.68
N ASP A 138 8.90 -8.39 8.39
CA ASP A 138 9.99 -9.17 7.79
C ASP A 138 11.36 -8.69 8.31
N PRO A 139 11.65 -8.79 9.63
CA PRO A 139 12.86 -8.24 10.25
C PRO A 139 14.17 -8.83 9.72
N ASN A 140 14.11 -10.08 9.22
CA ASN A 140 15.24 -10.77 8.60
C ASN A 140 15.19 -10.72 7.06
N GLY A 141 14.24 -9.98 6.50
CA GLY A 141 14.05 -9.84 5.07
C GLY A 141 15.00 -8.83 4.47
N ASP A 142 15.48 -9.13 3.26
CA ASP A 142 16.19 -8.14 2.45
C ASP A 142 15.18 -7.08 1.98
N SER A 143 15.24 -5.88 2.60
CA SER A 143 14.37 -4.74 2.27
C SER A 143 14.53 -4.26 0.83
N THR A 144 15.61 -4.64 0.15
CA THR A 144 15.89 -4.30 -1.24
C THR A 144 15.22 -5.24 -2.25
N LYS A 145 14.64 -6.36 -1.78
CA LYS A 145 13.98 -7.34 -2.65
C LYS A 145 12.48 -7.38 -2.36
N PRO A 146 11.61 -7.10 -3.35
CA PRO A 146 10.21 -7.48 -3.28
C PRO A 146 10.16 -9.00 -3.03
N GLY A 147 9.71 -9.43 -1.86
CA GLY A 147 9.52 -10.84 -1.62
C GLY A 147 8.44 -11.37 -2.56
N ALA A 148 8.46 -12.65 -2.90
CA ALA A 148 7.38 -13.25 -3.67
C ALA A 148 6.07 -13.10 -2.86
N ALA A 149 5.10 -12.35 -3.37
CA ALA A 149 3.74 -12.42 -2.87
C ALA A 149 3.21 -13.82 -3.23
N VAL A 150 3.29 -14.77 -2.30
CA VAL A 150 2.89 -16.15 -2.58
C VAL A 150 1.37 -16.24 -2.52
N LYS A 151 0.72 -15.78 -3.59
CA LYS A 151 -0.65 -16.15 -3.95
C LYS A 151 -0.53 -16.99 -5.21
N LEU A 152 -1.05 -18.22 -5.19
CA LEU A 152 -1.17 -19.00 -6.41
C LEU A 152 -2.08 -18.23 -7.39
N VAL A 153 -1.50 -17.77 -8.50
CA VAL A 153 -2.24 -17.16 -9.61
C VAL A 153 -2.10 -18.09 -10.81
N VAL A 154 -3.20 -18.72 -11.21
CA VAL A 154 -3.27 -19.48 -12.45
C VAL A 154 -3.78 -18.53 -13.54
N MET A 155 -2.93 -18.24 -14.53
CA MET A 155 -3.30 -17.47 -15.71
C MET A 155 -3.55 -18.42 -16.88
N THR A 156 -4.72 -18.37 -17.49
CA THR A 156 -5.06 -19.16 -18.69
C THR A 156 -5.06 -18.25 -19.92
N GLY A 157 -4.34 -18.65 -20.96
CA GLY A 157 -4.27 -17.95 -22.24
C GLY A 157 -5.33 -18.41 -23.23
N LYS A 158 -5.40 -17.76 -24.40
CA LYS A 158 -6.21 -18.26 -25.52
C LYS A 158 -5.72 -19.66 -25.90
N PRO A 159 -6.62 -20.66 -26.06
CA PRO A 159 -6.23 -21.97 -26.56
C PRO A 159 -5.69 -21.82 -27.97
N VAL A 160 -4.60 -22.52 -28.27
CA VAL A 160 -4.08 -22.63 -29.65
C VAL A 160 -4.95 -23.66 -30.37
N PRO A 161 -5.46 -23.39 -31.59
CA PRO A 161 -6.15 -24.40 -32.39
C PRO A 161 -5.24 -25.60 -32.62
N ALA A 162 -5.81 -26.80 -32.53
CA ALA A 162 -5.11 -28.05 -32.80
C ALA A 162 -4.66 -28.18 -34.27
#